data_AF-A0A941MZR0-F1
#
_entry.id   AF-A0A941MZR0-F1
#
_cell.length_a   1.000
_cell.length_b   1.000
_cell.length_c   1.000
_cell.angle_alpha   90.00
_cell.angle_beta   90.00
_cell.angle_gamma   90.00
#
_symmetry.space_group_name_H-M   'P 1'
#
loop_
_entity.id
_entity.type
_entity.pdbx_description
1 polymer ?
#
loop_
_entity_poly.entity_id
_entity_poly.type
_entity_poly.pdbx_seq_one_letter_code
_entity_poly.pdbx_strand_id
1 'polypeptide(L)'
;MPAGDRHGYVFKSRSPEERTKPLMDWVSKLICRMGRKAGVKFNDGKYASAHNFRRSFGTSCATIVCPVMLQHLMRHASLQTTMEYYVDQDVDNLAPDVWISFTDKSTNMASESPNARNRTHDRN
;
A
#
# COMPACT_ATOMS: atom_id res chain seq x y z
N MET A 1 -2.24 23.17 33.53
CA MET A 1 -1.70 21.88 34.02
C MET A 1 -0.20 21.83 33.74
N PRO A 2 0.66 22.00 34.77
CA PRO A 2 2.10 21.77 34.68
C PRO A 2 2.39 20.36 34.13
N ALA A 3 3.56 20.14 33.51
CA ALA A 3 3.87 18.85 32.88
C ALA A 3 3.96 17.69 33.88
N GLY A 4 4.39 17.96 35.13
CA GLY A 4 4.60 16.96 36.17
C GLY A 4 3.33 16.28 36.70
N ASP A 5 2.18 16.97 36.63
CA ASP A 5 0.91 16.47 37.18
C ASP A 5 0.04 15.75 36.13
N ARG A 6 0.57 15.56 34.91
CA ARG A 6 -0.17 14.91 33.83
C ARG A 6 -0.07 13.40 33.98
N HIS A 7 -1.02 12.83 34.70
CA HIS A 7 -1.15 11.39 34.90
C HIS A 7 -2.36 10.80 34.17
N GLY A 8 -2.29 9.50 33.87
CA GLY A 8 -3.36 8.74 33.23
C GLY A 8 -3.25 8.62 31.71
N TYR A 9 -4.24 7.96 31.11
CA TYR A 9 -4.30 7.77 29.66
C TYR A 9 -4.80 9.04 28.96
N VAL A 10 -4.12 9.43 27.89
CA VAL A 10 -4.55 10.55 27.02
C VAL A 10 -5.95 10.29 26.47
N PHE A 11 -6.21 9.07 26.03
CA PHE A 11 -7.51 8.63 25.57
C PHE A 11 -8.20 7.84 26.67
N LYS A 12 -9.28 8.40 27.21
CA LYS A 12 -10.19 7.66 28.09
C LYS A 12 -11.01 6.69 27.25
N SER A 13 -11.21 5.48 27.74
CA SER A 13 -12.04 4.51 27.03
C SER A 13 -13.51 4.92 27.07
N ARG A 14 -14.20 4.78 25.94
CA ARG A 14 -15.67 4.90 25.84
C ARG A 14 -16.32 3.52 25.81
N SER A 15 -15.65 2.52 26.41
CA SER A 15 -16.19 1.17 26.49
C SER A 15 -17.51 1.19 27.25
N PRO A 16 -18.52 0.40 26.83
CA PRO A 16 -19.76 0.23 27.58
C PRO A 16 -19.55 -0.22 29.04
N GLU A 17 -18.41 -0.84 29.35
CA GLU A 17 -18.11 -1.48 30.64
C GLU A 17 -17.41 -0.53 31.64
N GLU A 18 -17.66 0.79 31.59
CA GLU A 18 -17.07 1.82 32.49
C GLU A 18 -15.54 1.71 32.69
N ARG A 19 -14.82 1.20 31.69
CA ARG A 19 -13.36 1.07 31.77
C ARG A 19 -12.71 2.44 31.57
N THR A 20 -11.70 2.77 32.37
CA THR A 20 -10.89 3.98 32.20
C THR A 20 -9.80 3.81 31.13
N LYS A 21 -9.24 2.60 30.99
CA LYS A 21 -8.18 2.26 30.03
C LYS A 21 -8.74 1.81 28.68
N PRO A 22 -8.22 2.30 27.55
CA PRO A 22 -8.56 1.78 26.23
C PRO A 22 -7.97 0.39 26.04
N LEU A 23 -8.84 -0.60 25.82
CA LEU A 23 -8.43 -1.97 25.50
C LEU A 23 -8.19 -2.09 23.99
N MET A 24 -7.08 -2.72 23.60
CA MET A 24 -6.67 -2.86 22.20
C MET A 24 -7.75 -3.53 21.33
N ASP A 25 -8.39 -4.59 21.84
CA ASP A 25 -9.49 -5.27 21.14
C ASP A 25 -10.71 -4.36 20.95
N TRP A 26 -11.11 -3.62 21.99
CA TRP A 26 -12.24 -2.70 21.91
C TRP A 26 -11.98 -1.55 20.93
N VAL A 27 -10.78 -0.96 20.97
CA VAL A 27 -10.38 0.11 20.03
C VAL A 27 -10.38 -0.41 18.60
N SER A 28 -9.86 -1.61 18.36
CA SER A 28 -9.85 -2.24 17.04
C SER A 28 -11.28 -2.45 16.51
N LYS A 29 -12.18 -3.01 17.34
CA LYS A 29 -13.61 -3.17 17.02
C LYS A 29 -14.31 -1.83 16.78
N LEU A 30 -13.97 -0.81 17.56
CA LEU A 30 -14.52 0.53 17.40
C LEU A 30 -14.11 1.12 16.05
N ILE A 31 -12.83 1.05 15.67
CA ILE A 31 -12.36 1.56 14.37
C ILE A 31 -13.05 0.83 13.22
N CYS A 32 -13.15 -0.51 13.27
CA CYS A 32 -13.87 -1.27 12.26
C CYS A 32 -15.36 -0.88 12.16
N ARG A 33 -16.03 -0.61 13.30
CA ARG A 33 -17.41 -0.11 13.32
C ARG A 33 -17.52 1.27 12.67
N MET A 34 -16.58 2.17 12.94
CA MET A 34 -16.52 3.48 12.30
C MET A 34 -16.33 3.35 10.78
N GLY A 35 -15.38 2.52 10.33
CA GLY A 35 -15.15 2.25 8.91
C GLY A 35 -16.38 1.69 8.22
N ARG A 36 -17.12 0.78 8.87
CA ARG A 36 -18.41 0.26 8.38
C ARG A 36 -19.46 1.36 8.26
N LYS A 37 -19.64 2.16 9.31
CA LYS A 37 -20.63 3.24 9.32
C LYS A 37 -20.32 4.32 8.29
N ALA A 38 -19.04 4.60 8.05
CA ALA A 38 -18.57 5.54 7.04
C ALA A 38 -18.57 4.97 5.61
N GLY A 39 -18.85 3.67 5.43
CA GLY A 39 -18.85 3.02 4.11
C GLY A 39 -17.46 2.85 3.49
N VAL A 40 -16.38 2.96 4.27
CA VAL A 40 -15.00 2.82 3.78
C VAL A 40 -14.69 1.34 3.60
N LYS A 41 -14.85 0.84 2.38
CA LYS A 41 -14.54 -0.52 1.97
C LYS A 41 -13.06 -0.66 1.63
N PHE A 42 -12.45 -1.75 2.07
CA PHE A 42 -11.06 -2.08 1.73
C PHE A 42 -11.01 -3.21 0.70
N ASN A 43 -11.68 -4.34 0.98
CA ASN A 43 -11.85 -5.48 0.07
C ASN A 43 -13.29 -5.98 0.18
N ASP A 44 -13.68 -6.94 -0.67
CA ASP A 44 -15.01 -7.56 -0.63
C ASP A 44 -15.35 -8.08 0.77
N GLY A 45 -16.38 -7.47 1.36
CA GLY A 45 -16.88 -7.78 2.71
C GLY A 45 -16.05 -7.22 3.88
N LYS A 46 -14.93 -6.53 3.63
CA LYS A 46 -14.07 -5.96 4.68
C LYS A 46 -14.06 -4.43 4.67
N TYR A 47 -14.27 -3.85 5.86
CA TYR A 47 -14.22 -2.41 6.08
C TYR A 47 -12.86 -1.98 6.65
N ALA A 48 -12.59 -0.67 6.61
CA ALA A 48 -11.37 -0.08 7.16
C ALA A 48 -11.11 -0.52 8.62
N SER A 49 -9.91 -1.03 8.87
CA SER A 49 -9.41 -1.43 10.19
C SER A 49 -8.29 -0.52 10.67
N ALA A 50 -7.88 -0.68 11.94
CA ALA A 50 -6.72 0.03 12.49
C ALA A 50 -5.42 -0.26 11.71
N HIS A 51 -5.28 -1.50 11.22
CA HIS A 51 -4.15 -1.88 10.38
C HIS A 51 -4.17 -1.15 9.05
N ASN A 52 -5.33 -1.07 8.39
CA ASN A 52 -5.49 -0.36 7.12
C ASN A 52 -5.19 1.13 7.28
N PHE A 53 -5.61 1.74 8.40
CA PHE A 53 -5.31 3.14 8.70
C PHE A 53 -3.80 3.38 8.85
N ARG A 54 -3.09 2.48 9.54
CA ARG A 54 -1.63 2.56 9.64
C ARG A 54 -0.96 2.37 8.27
N ARG A 55 -1.47 1.45 7.44
CA ARG A 55 -0.94 1.22 6.09
C ARG A 55 -1.14 2.45 5.20
N SER A 56 -2.34 3.02 5.17
CA SER A 56 -2.61 4.23 4.37
C SER A 56 -1.77 5.42 4.83
N PHE A 57 -1.57 5.58 6.15
CA PHE A 57 -0.64 6.59 6.68
C PHE A 57 0.79 6.40 6.15
N GLY A 58 1.31 5.16 6.19
CA GLY A 58 2.64 4.84 5.68
C GLY A 58 2.79 5.16 4.19
N THR A 59 1.83 4.72 3.38
CA THR A 59 1.82 4.97 1.93
C THR A 59 1.73 6.46 1.62
N SER A 60 0.88 7.23 2.31
CA SER A 60 0.78 8.68 2.09
C SER A 60 2.07 9.40 2.50
N CYS A 61 2.64 9.07 3.65
CA CYS A 61 3.86 9.74 4.12
C CYS A 61 5.09 9.39 3.27
N ALA A 62 5.20 8.17 2.73
CA ALA A 62 6.31 7.78 1.86
C ALA A 62 6.47 8.67 0.61
N THR A 63 5.41 9.35 0.17
CA THR A 63 5.48 10.32 -0.94
C THR A 63 6.20 11.63 -0.60
N ILE A 64 6.34 11.96 0.69
CA ILE A 64 6.80 13.29 1.15
C ILE A 64 7.93 13.26 2.18
N VAL A 65 8.22 12.12 2.80
CA VAL A 65 9.33 11.97 3.74
C VAL A 65 10.33 10.96 3.22
N CYS A 66 11.57 10.97 3.72
CA CYS A 66 12.55 9.94 3.38
C CYS A 66 12.35 8.66 4.22
N PRO A 67 12.91 7.50 3.80
CA PRO A 67 12.67 6.21 4.45
C PRO A 67 13.04 6.17 5.95
N VAL A 68 14.16 6.78 6.34
CA VAL A 68 14.62 6.79 7.75
C VAL A 68 13.64 7.56 8.65
N MET A 69 13.15 8.72 8.17
CA MET A 69 12.15 9.50 8.90
C MET A 69 10.82 8.76 9.02
N LEU A 70 10.39 8.10 7.93
CA LEU A 70 9.18 7.28 7.94
C LEU A 70 9.30 6.11 8.92
N GLN A 71 10.46 5.45 8.99
CA GLN A 71 10.72 4.37 9.94
C GLN A 71 10.54 4.84 11.39
N HIS A 72 11.06 6.01 11.73
CA HIS A 72 10.89 6.61 13.05
C HIS A 72 9.43 6.97 13.35
N LEU A 73 8.74 7.59 12.40
CA LEU A 73 7.32 7.95 12.53
C LEU A 73 6.43 6.73 12.75
N MET A 74 6.67 5.65 11.99
CA MET A 74 5.92 4.40 12.09
C MET A 74 6.39 3.50 13.23
N ARG A 75 7.57 3.77 13.80
CA ARG A 75 8.25 2.93 14.81
C ARG A 75 8.48 1.49 14.31
N HIS A 76 8.94 1.34 13.07
CA HIS A 76 9.34 0.04 12.55
C HIS A 76 10.71 -0.37 13.10
N ALA A 77 10.83 -1.61 13.56
CA ALA A 77 12.08 -2.15 14.06
C ALA A 77 13.13 -2.34 12.95
N SER A 78 12.69 -2.58 11.72
CA SER A 78 13.55 -2.74 10.54
C SER A 78 13.25 -1.68 9.49
N LEU A 79 14.30 -1.19 8.84
CA LEU A 79 14.18 -0.31 7.68
C LEU A 79 13.50 -1.04 6.51
N GLN A 80 13.70 -2.35 6.38
CA GLN A 80 13.11 -3.18 5.33
C GLN A 80 11.58 -3.07 5.31
N THR A 81 10.93 -3.14 6.47
CA THR A 81 9.46 -2.98 6.60
C THR A 81 8.97 -1.59 6.16
N THR A 82 9.85 -0.59 6.17
CA THR A 82 9.53 0.76 5.70
C THR A 82 9.74 0.88 4.19
N MET A 83 10.75 0.20 3.64
CA MET A 83 11.02 0.19 2.20
C MET A 83 9.88 -0.43 1.39
N GLU A 84 9.12 -1.38 1.95
CA GLU A 84 7.93 -1.96 1.31
C GLU A 84 6.94 -0.89 0.81
N TYR A 85 6.79 0.22 1.55
CA TYR A 85 5.90 1.33 1.16
C TYR A 85 6.37 2.09 -0.07
N TYR A 86 7.66 2.06 -0.39
CA TYR A 86 8.23 2.70 -1.59
C TYR A 86 8.19 1.76 -2.79
N VAL A 87 8.40 0.46 -2.58
CA VAL A 87 8.30 -0.55 -3.64
C VAL A 87 6.87 -0.60 -4.18
N ASP A 88 5.87 -0.59 -3.30
CA ASP A 88 4.46 -0.56 -3.70
C ASP A 88 4.15 0.70 -4.56
N GLN A 89 4.70 1.87 -4.22
CA GLN A 89 4.53 3.10 -5.03
C GLN A 89 5.23 3.04 -6.38
N ASP A 90 6.44 2.49 -6.42
CA ASP A 90 7.22 2.39 -7.66
C ASP A 90 6.53 1.45 -8.65
N VAL A 91 6.01 0.32 -8.19
CA VAL A 91 5.24 -0.63 -9.03
C VAL A 91 4.00 0.03 -9.64
N ASP A 92 3.24 0.81 -8.87
CA ASP A 92 2.05 1.51 -9.38
C ASP A 92 2.39 2.54 -10.47
N ASN A 93 3.56 3.19 -10.37
CA ASN A 93 4.04 4.14 -11.38
C ASN A 93 4.71 3.44 -12.58
N LEU A 94 5.37 2.30 -12.37
CA LEU A 94 6.13 1.59 -13.39
C LEU A 94 5.25 0.67 -14.26
N ALA A 95 4.12 0.20 -13.74
CA ALA A 95 3.17 -0.66 -14.46
C ALA A 95 2.79 -0.16 -15.87
N PRO A 96 2.43 1.12 -16.09
CA PRO A 96 2.13 1.62 -17.44
C PRO A 96 3.35 1.58 -18.36
N ASP A 97 4.55 1.93 -17.88
CA ASP A 97 5.77 1.95 -18.69
C ASP A 97 6.23 0.54 -19.10
N VAL A 98 6.09 -0.43 -18.19
CA VAL A 98 6.35 -1.85 -18.47
C VAL A 98 5.34 -2.41 -19.47
N TRP A 99 4.06 -2.04 -19.35
CA TRP A 99 3.02 -2.46 -20.29
C TRP A 99 3.28 -1.94 -21.70
N ILE A 100 3.60 -0.64 -21.84
CA ILE A 100 3.94 -0.02 -23.13
C ILE A 100 5.15 -0.73 -23.76
N SER A 101 6.23 -0.90 -22.99
CA SER A 101 7.45 -1.59 -23.44
C SER A 101 7.19 -3.04 -23.86
N PHE A 102 6.27 -3.73 -23.18
CA PHE A 102 5.86 -5.09 -23.53
C PHE A 102 5.06 -5.11 -24.84
N THR A 103 4.12 -4.19 -25.02
CA THR A 103 3.34 -4.08 -26.26
C THR A 103 4.21 -3.72 -27.46
N ASP A 104 5.16 -2.79 -27.32
CA ASP A 104 6.07 -2.38 -28.40
C ASP A 104 7.01 -3.51 -28.86
N LYS A 105 7.46 -4.38 -27.94
CA LYS A 105 8.23 -5.58 -28.31
C LYS A 105 7.39 -6.62 -29.03
N SER A 106 6.11 -6.75 -28.66
CA SER A 106 5.20 -7.72 -29.28
C SER A 106 4.87 -7.36 -30.74
N THR A 107 4.69 -6.08 -31.06
CA THR A 107 4.46 -5.58 -32.42
C THR A 107 5.66 -5.76 -33.32
N ASN A 108 6.88 -5.53 -32.80
CA ASN A 108 8.11 -5.68 -33.59
C ASN A 108 8.47 -7.14 -33.90
N MET A 109 8.05 -8.12 -33.08
CA MET A 109 8.23 -9.55 -33.38
C MET A 109 7.25 -10.08 -34.43
N ALA A 110 6.09 -9.44 -34.63
CA ALA A 110 5.10 -9.85 -35.63
C ALA A 110 5.42 -9.37 -37.05
N SER A 111 6.33 -8.39 -37.22
CA SER A 111 6.68 -7.81 -38.53
C SER A 111 7.81 -8.53 -39.27
N GLU A 112 8.54 -9.47 -38.65
CA GLU A 112 9.55 -10.29 -39.33
C GLU A 112 8.97 -11.64 -39.75
N SER A 113 8.05 -11.61 -40.72
CA SER A 113 7.70 -12.83 -41.47
C SER A 113 8.80 -13.05 -42.53
N PRO A 114 9.48 -14.22 -42.58
CA PRO A 114 10.49 -14.48 -43.61
C PRO A 114 9.79 -14.51 -44.97
N ASN A 115 10.07 -13.50 -45.81
CA ASN A 115 9.52 -13.40 -47.16
C ASN A 115 10.10 -14.52 -48.03
N ALA A 116 9.32 -15.57 -48.22
CA ALA A 116 9.59 -16.65 -49.15
C ALA A 116 9.60 -16.12 -50.58
N ARG A 117 10.80 -15.91 -51.14
CA ARG A 117 11.00 -15.77 -52.59
C ARG A 117 12.48 -15.95 -52.94
N ASN A 118 12.85 -17.15 -53.39
CA ASN A 118 13.83 -17.33 -54.45
C ASN A 118 13.48 -18.61 -55.21
N ARG A 119 12.78 -18.44 -56.33
CA ARG A 119 12.47 -19.46 -57.33
C ARG A 119 13.01 -18.95 -58.67
N THR A 120 14.13 -19.47 -59.13
CA THR A 120 14.58 -19.47 -60.53
C THR A 120 15.50 -20.69 -60.72
N HIS A 121 15.07 -21.69 -61.50
CA HIS A 121 15.65 -22.10 -62.81
C HIS A 121 17.15 -22.50 -62.69
N ASP A 122 17.56 -23.72 -62.97
CA ASP A 122 17.46 -24.36 -64.28
C ASP A 122 17.70 -25.90 -64.22
N ARG A 123 17.27 -26.56 -65.29
CA ARG A 123 17.20 -28.00 -65.55
C ARG A 123 18.55 -28.64 -65.90
N ASN A 124 18.56 -29.96 -65.70
CA ASN A 124 19.35 -31.01 -66.36
C ASN A 124 20.76 -31.30 -65.84
#